data_AF-A0A954M4A5-F1
#
_entry.id   AF-A0A954M4A5-F1
#
_cell.length_a   1.000
_cell.length_b   1.000
_cell.length_c   1.000
_cell.angle_alpha   90.00
_cell.angle_beta   90.00
_cell.angle_gamma   90.00
#
_symmetry.space_group_name_H-M   'P 1'
#
loop_
_entity.id
_entity.type
_entity.pdbx_description
1 polymer ?
#
loop_
_entity_poly.entity_id
_entity_poly.type
_entity_poly.pdbx_seq_one_letter_code
_entity_poly.pdbx_strand_id
1 'polypeptide(L)'
;MDSLLQLLTTLPTNWLALALGGLAAVLVGVMVRRDLRACDAVPGKWPWMFALLGGISATALVYAILDGHCQSTPEVIPSEPWRYGRVLSHWIFLILLWAITATDLKTFYILDRSCWLGLVIGIGLAFASGDLQLAHVWVDWNQEIPQLRGPYIPGWLAPHPHWHGLAWSVAGAIVGAGITWLVRQIAAWVLAGPALGEGDVLLMAMVGGFLGWQATLVAFLIAPLLALVLGLPLRLMTNRTAIPYGPFLAGGAMCVLFGWRWIWMAEVPLTADANPDPRHIFAVRRFFGDPVAMAMVMGGSLVLFVGLLAGLRWFRSISLRDASSPETTSAERHQQNQDSGTDPNPV
;
A
#
# COMPACT_ATOMS: atom_id res chain seq x y z
N MET A 1 21.06 -13.85 15.63
CA MET A 1 20.76 -12.54 15.03
C MET A 1 21.99 -11.66 15.09
N ASP A 2 22.62 -11.53 16.26
CA ASP A 2 23.72 -10.59 16.50
C ASP A 2 24.95 -10.81 15.61
N SER A 3 25.38 -12.06 15.42
CA SER A 3 26.51 -12.38 14.52
C SER A 3 26.25 -12.00 13.05
N LEU A 4 24.99 -12.10 12.61
CA LEU A 4 24.59 -11.68 11.25
C LEU A 4 24.64 -10.15 11.14
N LEU A 5 24.07 -9.43 12.12
CA LEU A 5 24.08 -7.97 12.13
C LEU A 5 25.50 -7.41 12.22
N GLN A 6 26.37 -8.01 13.02
CA GLN A 6 27.79 -7.67 13.08
C GLN A 6 28.48 -7.86 11.72
N LEU A 7 28.26 -9.01 11.07
CA LEU A 7 28.81 -9.22 9.72
C LEU A 7 28.37 -8.12 8.75
N LEU A 8 27.09 -7.75 8.76
CA LEU A 8 26.56 -6.72 7.86
C LEU A 8 27.17 -5.34 8.12
N THR A 9 27.43 -4.99 9.38
CA THR A 9 28.08 -3.71 9.74
C THR A 9 29.52 -3.60 9.23
N THR A 10 30.19 -4.73 8.98
CA THR A 10 31.58 -4.74 8.48
C THR A 10 31.68 -4.63 6.96
N LEU A 11 30.57 -4.86 6.23
CA LEU A 11 30.56 -4.82 4.78
C LEU A 11 30.39 -3.39 4.27
N PRO A 12 31.20 -2.94 3.30
CA PRO A 12 30.96 -1.67 2.63
C PRO A 12 29.58 -1.62 1.96
N THR A 13 28.91 -0.46 2.00
CA THR A 13 27.53 -0.26 1.50
C THR A 13 27.35 -0.76 0.06
N ASN A 14 28.33 -0.52 -0.81
CA ASN A 14 28.30 -0.95 -2.21
C ASN A 14 28.28 -2.48 -2.38
N TRP A 15 29.11 -3.21 -1.63
CA TRP A 15 29.11 -4.67 -1.66
C TRP A 15 27.83 -5.24 -1.08
N LEU A 16 27.34 -4.67 0.02
CA LEU A 16 26.08 -5.05 0.62
C LEU A 16 24.90 -4.83 -0.33
N ALA A 17 24.85 -3.67 -1.00
CA ALA A 17 23.80 -3.32 -1.95
C ALA A 17 23.78 -4.26 -3.16
N LEU A 18 24.95 -4.58 -3.74
CA LEU A 18 25.06 -5.54 -4.84
C LEU A 18 24.65 -6.96 -4.41
N ALA A 19 25.09 -7.41 -3.24
CA ALA A 19 24.76 -8.74 -2.74
C ALA A 19 23.25 -8.89 -2.47
N LEU A 20 22.66 -7.95 -1.74
CA LEU A 20 21.23 -7.96 -1.44
C LEU A 20 20.37 -7.71 -2.69
N GLY A 21 20.83 -6.88 -3.62
CA GLY A 21 20.16 -6.66 -4.91
C GLY A 21 20.14 -7.91 -5.77
N GLY A 22 21.30 -8.58 -5.93
CA GLY A 22 21.40 -9.84 -6.67
C GLY A 22 20.55 -10.95 -6.05
N LEU A 23 20.59 -11.09 -4.72
CA LEU A 23 19.78 -12.07 -4.01
C LEU A 23 18.28 -11.78 -4.14
N ALA A 24 17.86 -10.51 -4.04
CA ALA A 24 16.47 -10.11 -4.24
C ALA A 24 15.99 -10.45 -5.66
N ALA A 25 16.81 -10.20 -6.69
CA ALA A 25 16.45 -10.52 -8.06
C ALA A 25 16.14 -12.02 -8.22
N VAL A 26 17.01 -12.88 -7.68
CA VAL A 26 16.81 -14.34 -7.70
C VAL A 26 15.54 -14.72 -6.95
N LEU A 27 15.36 -14.23 -5.72
CA LEU A 27 14.22 -14.58 -4.87
C LEU A 27 12.89 -14.11 -5.47
N VAL A 28 12.80 -12.86 -5.96
CA VAL A 28 11.61 -12.36 -6.63
C VAL A 28 11.31 -13.19 -7.88
N GLY A 29 12.31 -13.49 -8.71
CA GLY A 29 12.10 -14.33 -9.89
C GLY A 29 11.58 -15.72 -9.57
N VAL A 30 12.13 -16.36 -8.54
CA VAL A 30 11.69 -17.68 -8.07
C VAL A 30 10.27 -17.61 -7.50
N MET A 31 9.98 -16.63 -6.64
CA MET A 31 8.65 -16.45 -6.03
C MET A 31 7.58 -16.17 -7.09
N VAL A 32 7.82 -15.21 -8.00
CA VAL A 32 6.87 -14.90 -9.08
C VAL A 32 6.61 -16.12 -9.96
N ARG A 33 7.65 -16.89 -10.30
CA ARG A 33 7.47 -18.12 -11.09
C ARG A 33 6.62 -19.15 -10.33
N ARG A 34 6.88 -19.33 -9.04
CA ARG A 34 6.14 -20.28 -8.19
C ARG A 34 4.68 -19.84 -8.03
N ASP A 35 4.44 -18.58 -7.72
CA ASP A 35 3.12 -18.05 -7.39
C ASP A 35 2.24 -17.99 -8.65
N LEU A 36 2.78 -17.61 -9.81
CA LEU A 36 2.05 -17.70 -11.08
C LEU A 36 1.64 -19.14 -11.43
N ARG A 37 2.51 -20.13 -11.17
CA ARG A 37 2.16 -21.53 -11.37
C ARG A 37 1.10 -22.01 -10.38
N ALA A 38 1.11 -21.50 -9.15
CA ALA A 38 0.07 -21.82 -8.17
C ALA A 38 -1.31 -21.25 -8.56
N CYS A 39 -1.34 -20.20 -9.39
CA CYS A 39 -2.55 -19.64 -9.98
C CYS A 39 -2.85 -20.18 -11.39
N ASP A 40 -2.26 -21.32 -11.78
CA ASP A 40 -2.40 -21.93 -13.13
C ASP A 40 -2.07 -20.99 -14.30
N ALA A 41 -1.26 -19.95 -14.06
CA ALA A 41 -0.86 -18.98 -15.05
C ALA A 41 0.52 -19.31 -15.64
N VAL A 42 0.65 -19.19 -16.96
CA VAL A 42 1.93 -19.39 -17.66
C VAL A 42 2.88 -18.24 -17.30
N PRO A 43 4.06 -18.51 -16.69
CA PRO A 43 4.94 -17.45 -16.18
C PRO A 43 5.50 -16.53 -17.27
N GLY A 44 5.85 -17.08 -18.44
CA GLY A 44 6.45 -16.33 -19.55
C GLY A 44 7.62 -15.44 -19.11
N LYS A 45 7.59 -14.16 -19.49
CA LYS A 45 8.62 -13.16 -19.15
C LYS A 45 8.48 -12.53 -17.75
N TRP A 46 7.39 -12.77 -17.04
CA TRP A 46 7.07 -12.10 -15.77
C TRP A 46 8.14 -12.32 -14.69
N PRO A 47 8.62 -13.57 -14.44
CA PRO A 47 9.67 -13.80 -13.45
C PRO A 47 10.94 -12.98 -13.70
N TRP A 48 11.38 -12.88 -14.95
CA TRP A 48 12.60 -12.15 -15.31
C TRP A 48 12.43 -10.64 -15.18
N MET A 49 11.28 -10.11 -15.63
CA MET A 49 10.99 -8.68 -15.54
C MET A 49 10.92 -8.23 -14.07
N PHE A 50 10.21 -8.97 -13.22
CA PHE A 50 10.10 -8.62 -11.81
C PHE A 50 11.34 -8.97 -11.00
N ALA A 51 12.14 -9.96 -11.40
CA ALA A 51 13.49 -10.17 -10.85
C ALA A 51 14.36 -8.93 -11.04
N LEU A 52 14.37 -8.34 -12.24
CA LEU A 52 15.14 -7.13 -12.52
C LEU A 52 14.65 -5.94 -11.68
N LEU A 53 13.34 -5.69 -11.67
CA LEU A 53 12.74 -4.61 -10.87
C LEU A 53 13.00 -4.79 -9.37
N GLY A 54 12.83 -6.02 -8.86
CA GLY A 54 13.12 -6.39 -7.48
C GLY A 54 14.58 -6.19 -7.11
N GLY A 55 15.51 -6.59 -7.98
CA GLY A 55 16.95 -6.42 -7.74
C GLY A 55 17.40 -4.95 -7.75
N ILE A 56 16.91 -4.16 -8.72
CA ILE A 56 17.21 -2.72 -8.80
C ILE A 56 16.66 -2.00 -7.57
N SER A 57 15.40 -2.23 -7.23
CA SER A 57 14.78 -1.58 -6.07
C SER A 57 15.41 -2.02 -4.75
N ALA A 58 15.79 -3.29 -4.59
CA ALA A 58 16.51 -3.77 -3.41
C ALA A 58 17.89 -3.12 -3.27
N THR A 59 18.64 -2.99 -4.37
CA THR A 59 19.90 -2.23 -4.39
C THR A 59 19.66 -0.78 -3.96
N ALA A 60 18.66 -0.13 -4.55
CA ALA A 60 18.30 1.26 -4.22
C ALA A 60 17.89 1.42 -2.76
N LEU A 61 17.18 0.44 -2.19
CA LEU A 61 16.71 0.47 -0.80
C LEU A 61 17.90 0.50 0.18
N VAL A 62 18.94 -0.28 -0.09
CA VAL A 62 20.15 -0.30 0.75
C VAL A 62 20.80 1.08 0.80
N TYR A 63 21.01 1.71 -0.37
CA TYR A 63 21.55 3.08 -0.43
C TYR A 63 20.63 4.11 0.21
N ALA A 64 19.32 4.01 -0.03
CA ALA A 64 18.34 4.94 0.50
C ALA A 64 18.33 4.93 2.04
N ILE A 65 18.45 3.76 2.67
CA ILE A 65 18.46 3.63 4.13
C ILE A 65 19.82 3.98 4.74
N LEU A 66 20.92 3.46 4.17
CA LEU A 66 22.24 3.58 4.80
C LEU A 66 22.90 4.94 4.54
N ASP A 67 22.85 5.43 3.30
CA ASP A 67 23.51 6.68 2.89
C ASP A 67 22.51 7.84 2.79
N GLY A 68 21.30 7.57 2.26
CA GLY A 68 20.26 8.58 2.09
C GLY A 68 19.46 8.90 3.35
N HIS A 69 19.60 8.07 4.40
CA HIS A 69 18.86 8.17 5.66
C HIS A 69 17.35 8.37 5.45
N CYS A 70 16.77 7.79 4.41
CA CYS A 70 15.40 8.08 3.97
C CYS A 70 14.32 7.63 4.97
N GLN A 71 14.69 6.83 5.98
CA GLN A 71 13.81 6.31 7.03
C GLN A 71 14.22 6.77 8.44
N SER A 72 15.26 7.58 8.56
CA SER A 72 15.69 8.13 9.84
C SER A 72 15.09 9.51 10.03
N THR A 73 14.34 9.70 11.10
CA THR A 73 13.82 11.00 11.50
C THR A 73 14.50 11.43 12.80
N PRO A 74 14.48 12.72 13.19
CA PRO A 74 15.04 13.16 14.47
C PRO A 74 14.51 12.37 15.66
N GLU A 75 13.28 11.87 15.55
CA GLU A 75 12.57 11.13 16.58
C GLU A 75 12.83 9.62 16.55
N VAL A 76 13.23 9.06 15.41
CA VAL A 76 13.38 7.61 15.25
C VAL A 76 14.69 7.31 14.54
N ILE A 77 15.72 7.09 15.35
CA ILE A 77 17.05 6.70 14.91
C ILE A 77 17.38 5.34 15.53
N PRO A 78 17.32 4.25 14.76
CA PRO A 78 17.67 2.95 15.29
C PRO A 78 19.16 2.88 15.62
N SER A 79 19.49 2.03 16.58
CA SER A 79 20.87 1.70 16.92
C SER A 79 21.63 1.17 15.70
N GLU A 80 22.95 1.30 15.70
CA GLU A 80 23.77 0.98 14.53
C GLU A 80 23.55 -0.45 13.98
N PRO A 81 23.51 -1.52 14.80
CA PRO A 81 23.19 -2.86 14.29
C PRO A 81 21.77 -2.95 13.72
N TRP A 82 20.80 -2.29 14.35
CA TRP A 82 19.40 -2.32 13.94
C TRP A 82 19.08 -1.40 12.75
N ARG A 83 19.99 -0.49 12.36
CA ARG A 83 19.97 0.13 11.03
C ARG A 83 20.09 -0.92 9.93
N TYR A 84 20.99 -1.88 10.07
CA TYR A 84 21.13 -3.00 9.13
C TYR A 84 19.99 -4.02 9.29
N GLY A 85 19.51 -4.24 10.51
CA GLY A 85 18.29 -5.03 10.74
C GLY A 85 17.06 -4.45 10.02
N ARG A 86 16.94 -3.11 10.00
CA ARG A 86 15.91 -2.39 9.24
C ARG A 86 16.06 -2.57 7.74
N VAL A 87 17.29 -2.54 7.22
CA VAL A 87 17.56 -2.87 5.81
C VAL A 87 17.04 -4.27 5.49
N LEU A 88 17.38 -5.28 6.30
CA LEU A 88 16.94 -6.67 6.07
C LEU A 88 15.41 -6.83 6.13
N SER A 89 14.77 -6.25 7.15
CA SER A 89 13.31 -6.32 7.32
C SER A 89 12.58 -5.75 6.09
N HIS A 90 12.96 -4.53 5.70
CA HIS A 90 12.35 -3.85 4.57
C HIS A 90 12.77 -4.45 3.21
N TRP A 91 13.92 -5.11 3.13
CA TRP A 91 14.33 -5.89 1.97
C TRP A 91 13.45 -7.12 1.77
N ILE A 92 13.13 -7.87 2.83
CA ILE A 92 12.16 -8.98 2.77
C ILE A 92 10.79 -8.46 2.35
N PHE A 93 10.34 -7.36 2.97
CA PHE A 93 9.07 -6.72 2.64
C PHE A 93 9.00 -6.33 1.16
N LEU A 94 10.05 -5.71 0.62
CA LEU A 94 10.13 -5.29 -0.78
C LEU A 94 10.05 -6.48 -1.76
N ILE A 95 10.69 -7.61 -1.44
CA ILE A 95 10.61 -8.85 -2.23
C ILE A 95 9.16 -9.35 -2.30
N LEU A 96 8.46 -9.35 -1.16
CA LEU A 96 7.06 -9.76 -1.08
C LEU A 96 6.15 -8.83 -1.88
N LEU A 97 6.34 -7.51 -1.76
CA LEU A 97 5.56 -6.53 -2.53
C LEU A 97 5.71 -6.73 -4.04
N TRP A 98 6.93 -6.96 -4.54
CA TRP A 98 7.13 -7.22 -5.97
C TRP A 98 6.52 -8.55 -6.43
N ALA A 99 6.64 -9.60 -5.62
CA ALA A 99 6.03 -10.89 -5.94
C ALA A 99 4.50 -10.80 -6.01
N ILE A 100 3.88 -10.11 -5.05
CA ILE A 100 2.42 -9.86 -5.02
C ILE A 100 2.01 -9.00 -6.21
N THR A 101 2.72 -7.90 -6.47
CA THR A 101 2.44 -6.99 -7.58
C THR A 101 2.46 -7.71 -8.93
N ALA A 102 3.46 -8.59 -9.16
CA ALA A 102 3.57 -9.36 -10.39
C ALA A 102 2.39 -10.31 -10.57
N THR A 103 2.02 -11.02 -9.50
CA THR A 103 0.94 -12.01 -9.51
C THR A 103 -0.40 -11.33 -9.74
N ASP A 104 -0.65 -10.21 -9.07
CA ASP A 104 -1.90 -9.47 -9.16
C ASP A 104 -2.08 -8.83 -10.54
N LEU A 105 -1.05 -8.17 -11.10
CA LEU A 105 -1.10 -7.60 -12.46
C LEU A 105 -1.35 -8.64 -13.57
N LYS A 106 -0.96 -9.89 -13.33
CA LYS A 106 -1.09 -10.98 -14.30
C LYS A 106 -2.38 -11.78 -14.13
N THR A 107 -2.81 -12.02 -12.90
CA THR A 107 -3.89 -12.98 -12.55
C THR A 107 -5.08 -12.35 -11.82
N PHE A 108 -5.00 -11.09 -11.41
CA PHE A 108 -5.98 -10.40 -10.55
C PHE A 108 -6.20 -11.09 -9.20
N TYR A 109 -5.24 -11.92 -8.77
CA TYR A 109 -5.29 -12.67 -7.52
C TYR A 109 -4.08 -12.34 -6.65
N ILE A 110 -4.36 -12.00 -5.39
CA ILE A 110 -3.35 -11.83 -4.35
C ILE A 110 -3.31 -13.13 -3.56
N LEU A 111 -2.15 -13.79 -3.54
CA LEU A 111 -2.00 -15.07 -2.86
C LEU A 111 -1.93 -14.87 -1.33
N ASP A 112 -2.98 -15.27 -0.63
CA ASP A 112 -3.08 -15.17 0.84
C ASP A 112 -1.85 -15.72 1.56
N ARG A 113 -1.27 -16.81 1.06
CA ARG A 113 -0.06 -17.42 1.63
C ARG A 113 1.10 -16.43 1.70
N SER A 114 1.29 -15.60 0.67
CA SER A 114 2.37 -14.61 0.61
C SER A 114 2.12 -13.47 1.59
N CYS A 115 0.87 -13.03 1.75
CA CYS A 115 0.50 -12.01 2.72
C CYS A 115 0.63 -12.50 4.17
N TRP A 116 0.13 -13.70 4.49
CA TRP A 116 0.27 -14.30 5.82
C TRP A 116 1.73 -14.55 6.20
N LEU A 117 2.52 -15.07 5.26
CA LEU A 117 3.96 -15.24 5.46
C LEU A 117 4.62 -13.90 5.80
N GLY A 118 4.33 -12.86 5.01
CA GLY A 118 4.85 -11.52 5.26
C GLY A 118 4.42 -10.98 6.62
N LEU A 119 3.14 -11.11 6.98
CA LEU A 119 2.60 -10.61 8.24
C LEU A 119 3.29 -11.26 9.44
N VAL A 120 3.44 -12.59 9.42
CA VAL A 120 4.13 -13.35 10.48
C VAL A 120 5.60 -12.93 10.58
N ILE A 121 6.28 -12.76 9.45
CA ILE A 121 7.68 -12.29 9.42
C ILE A 121 7.78 -10.86 9.96
N GLY A 122 6.91 -9.94 9.54
CA GLY A 122 6.91 -8.55 9.99
C GLY A 122 6.72 -8.44 11.50
N ILE A 123 5.71 -9.14 12.05
CA ILE A 123 5.46 -9.21 13.50
C ILE A 123 6.64 -9.85 14.23
N GLY A 124 7.15 -10.98 13.72
CA GLY A 124 8.26 -11.71 14.33
C GLY A 124 9.55 -10.90 14.38
N LEU A 125 9.90 -10.20 13.29
CA LEU A 125 11.06 -9.32 13.22
C LEU A 125 10.90 -8.10 14.11
N ALA A 126 9.72 -7.48 14.13
CA ALA A 126 9.44 -6.34 14.98
C ALA A 126 9.53 -6.71 16.46
N PHE A 127 8.97 -7.84 16.87
CA PHE A 127 9.11 -8.36 18.22
C PHE A 127 10.56 -8.70 18.56
N ALA A 128 11.26 -9.43 17.70
CA ALA A 128 12.66 -9.82 17.94
C ALA A 128 13.61 -8.61 18.03
N SER A 129 13.28 -7.51 17.35
CA SER A 129 14.12 -6.32 17.30
C SER A 129 13.77 -5.26 18.34
N GLY A 130 12.51 -4.83 18.37
CA GLY A 130 12.08 -3.64 19.08
C GLY A 130 12.48 -2.30 18.45
N ASP A 131 13.28 -2.28 17.37
CA ASP A 131 13.92 -1.05 16.83
C ASP A 131 13.72 -0.86 15.30
N LEU A 132 12.84 -1.65 14.68
CA LEU A 132 12.55 -1.57 13.22
C LEU A 132 11.59 -0.43 12.84
N GLN A 133 11.05 0.26 13.84
CA GLN A 133 9.98 1.22 13.69
C GLN A 133 10.33 2.43 12.80
N LEU A 134 9.37 2.88 11.99
CA LEU A 134 9.45 4.14 11.23
C LEU A 134 8.90 5.33 12.03
N ALA A 135 7.89 5.07 12.84
CA ALA A 135 7.30 5.98 13.82
C ALA A 135 6.91 5.18 15.07
N HIS A 136 7.00 5.82 16.23
CA HIS A 136 6.54 5.25 17.49
C HIS A 136 5.01 5.15 17.55
N VAL A 137 4.46 4.20 18.30
CA VAL A 137 3.02 3.91 18.29
C VAL A 137 2.18 4.94 19.04
N TRP A 138 2.63 5.37 20.22
CA TRP A 138 1.84 6.09 21.23
C TRP A 138 2.44 7.46 21.55
N VAL A 139 2.83 8.18 20.52
CA VAL A 139 3.51 9.47 20.69
C VAL A 139 2.59 10.59 20.28
N ASP A 140 2.47 11.57 21.17
CA ASP A 140 1.92 12.87 20.84
C ASP A 140 2.98 13.64 20.02
N TRP A 141 2.71 13.78 18.72
CA TRP A 141 3.58 14.45 17.77
C TRP A 141 3.47 15.98 17.80
N ASN A 142 2.67 16.54 18.71
CA ASN A 142 2.55 17.98 18.91
C ASN A 142 3.58 18.54 19.91
N GLN A 143 4.31 17.68 20.65
CA GLN A 143 5.35 18.11 21.59
C GLN A 143 6.76 17.77 21.05
N GLU A 144 7.53 18.80 20.72
CA GLU A 144 8.96 18.66 20.42
C GLU A 144 9.73 18.63 21.74
N ILE A 145 10.36 17.50 22.10
CA ILE A 145 11.27 17.42 23.25
C ILE A 145 12.73 17.44 22.71
N PRO A 146 13.44 18.58 22.77
CA PRO A 146 14.68 18.80 21.99
C PRO A 146 15.90 17.99 22.44
N GLN A 147 15.79 17.17 23.49
CA GLN A 147 16.93 16.55 24.20
C GLN A 147 16.82 15.02 24.35
N LEU A 148 15.85 14.38 23.72
CA LEU A 148 15.69 12.92 23.74
C LEU A 148 16.00 12.33 22.36
N ARG A 149 16.71 11.21 22.33
CA ARG A 149 16.68 10.30 21.18
C ARG A 149 15.28 9.70 21.12
N GLY A 150 14.38 10.39 20.41
CA GLY A 150 12.98 10.04 20.27
C GLY A 150 12.03 10.56 21.35
N PRO A 151 10.70 10.48 21.12
CA PRO A 151 9.66 10.81 22.08
C PRO A 151 9.72 9.90 23.31
N TYR A 152 9.11 10.35 24.42
CA TYR A 152 9.05 9.64 25.70
C TYR A 152 8.64 8.16 25.49
N ILE A 153 9.61 7.24 25.54
CA ILE A 153 9.34 5.84 25.77
C ILE A 153 9.02 5.73 27.26
N PRO A 154 7.81 5.30 27.64
CA PRO A 154 7.48 5.18 29.05
C PRO A 154 8.53 4.35 29.78
N GLY A 155 8.92 4.75 30.99
CA GLY A 155 10.03 4.09 31.72
C GLY A 155 9.81 2.59 31.94
N TRP A 156 8.55 2.12 31.93
CA TRP A 156 8.17 0.71 31.99
C TRP A 156 8.42 -0.07 30.69
N LEU A 157 8.56 0.62 29.56
CA LEU A 157 8.74 0.04 28.23
C LEU A 157 10.17 0.12 27.71
N ALA A 158 10.97 1.07 28.22
CA ALA A 158 12.41 1.15 27.97
C ALA A 158 13.19 -0.15 28.23
N PRO A 159 12.94 -0.94 29.30
CA PRO A 159 13.61 -2.24 29.51
C PRO A 159 13.10 -3.36 28.58
N HIS A 160 12.06 -3.10 27.79
CA HIS A 160 11.27 -4.10 27.09
C HIS A 160 10.97 -3.69 25.63
N PRO A 161 12.01 -3.41 24.82
CA PRO A 161 11.85 -2.94 23.43
C PRO A 161 11.10 -3.93 22.53
N HIS A 162 11.20 -5.23 22.82
CA HIS A 162 10.48 -6.27 22.08
C HIS A 162 8.96 -6.12 22.13
N TRP A 163 8.42 -5.78 23.31
CA TRP A 163 6.98 -5.55 23.50
C TRP A 163 6.51 -4.29 22.78
N HIS A 164 7.37 -3.25 22.72
CA HIS A 164 7.13 -2.09 21.88
C HIS A 164 7.02 -2.49 20.41
N GLY A 165 7.99 -3.23 19.89
CA GLY A 165 8.01 -3.68 18.50
C GLY A 165 6.81 -4.55 18.13
N LEU A 166 6.38 -5.44 19.01
CA LEU A 166 5.18 -6.25 18.83
C LEU A 166 3.93 -5.38 18.74
N ALA A 167 3.72 -4.49 19.71
CA ALA A 167 2.55 -3.63 19.71
C ALA A 167 2.53 -2.70 18.49
N TRP A 168 3.70 -2.22 18.04
CA TRP A 168 3.84 -1.43 16.82
C TRP A 168 3.41 -2.17 15.56
N SER A 169 3.93 -3.37 15.36
CA SER A 169 3.61 -4.19 14.20
C SER A 169 2.15 -4.66 14.21
N VAL A 170 1.64 -5.09 15.37
CA VAL A 170 0.25 -5.52 15.52
C VAL A 170 -0.73 -4.37 15.33
N ALA A 171 -0.45 -3.19 15.90
CA ALA A 171 -1.27 -2.00 15.66
C ALA A 171 -1.28 -1.64 14.17
N GLY A 172 -0.13 -1.70 13.50
CA GLY A 172 -0.05 -1.52 12.06
C GLY A 172 -0.91 -2.51 11.28
N ALA A 173 -0.82 -3.80 11.60
CA ALA A 173 -1.61 -4.84 10.95
C ALA A 173 -3.12 -4.66 11.15
N ILE A 174 -3.54 -4.33 12.38
CA ILE A 174 -4.95 -4.07 12.71
C ILE A 174 -5.47 -2.84 11.96
N VAL A 175 -4.72 -1.74 11.97
CA VAL A 175 -5.13 -0.51 11.28
C VAL A 175 -5.17 -0.71 9.77
N GLY A 176 -4.15 -1.36 9.19
CA GLY A 176 -4.09 -1.69 7.77
C GLY A 176 -5.24 -2.58 7.32
N ALA A 177 -5.50 -3.68 8.03
CA ALA A 177 -6.64 -4.55 7.74
C ALA A 177 -7.97 -3.81 7.94
N GLY A 178 -8.10 -3.10 9.07
CA GLY A 178 -9.34 -2.44 9.48
C GLY A 178 -9.79 -1.35 8.53
N ILE A 179 -8.88 -0.46 8.11
CA ILE A 179 -9.21 0.65 7.18
C ILE A 179 -9.64 0.11 5.82
N THR A 180 -8.91 -0.87 5.28
CA THR A 180 -9.19 -1.45 3.96
C THR A 180 -10.47 -2.29 3.98
N TRP A 181 -10.70 -3.04 5.06
CA TRP A 181 -11.95 -3.78 5.26
C TRP A 181 -13.15 -2.84 5.39
N LEU A 182 -13.02 -1.74 6.14
CA LEU A 182 -14.09 -0.75 6.29
C LEU A 182 -14.45 -0.12 4.94
N VAL A 183 -13.45 0.33 4.18
CA VAL A 183 -13.65 0.91 2.83
C VAL A 183 -14.31 -0.11 1.90
N ARG A 184 -13.87 -1.37 1.93
CA ARG A 184 -14.49 -2.46 1.17
C ARG A 184 -15.96 -2.63 1.54
N GLN A 185 -16.29 -2.67 2.83
CA GLN A 185 -17.66 -2.90 3.30
C GLN A 185 -18.58 -1.76 2.90
N ILE A 186 -18.14 -0.51 3.07
CA ILE A 186 -18.89 0.68 2.69
C ILE A 186 -19.10 0.73 1.17
N ALA A 187 -18.05 0.46 0.40
CA ALA A 187 -18.14 0.44 -1.05
C ALA A 187 -19.09 -0.65 -1.56
N ALA A 188 -19.03 -1.84 -0.97
CA ALA A 188 -19.93 -2.93 -1.32
C ALA A 188 -21.39 -2.60 -1.02
N TRP A 189 -21.64 -1.95 0.12
CA TRP A 189 -22.97 -1.53 0.54
C TRP A 189 -23.55 -0.46 -0.40
N VAL A 190 -22.77 0.58 -0.72
CA VAL A 190 -23.23 1.68 -1.58
C VAL A 190 -23.38 1.22 -3.03
N LEU A 191 -22.45 0.42 -3.57
CA LEU A 191 -22.51 -0.04 -4.97
C LEU A 191 -23.45 -1.25 -5.17
N ALA A 192 -23.92 -1.89 -4.09
CA ALA A 192 -24.68 -3.15 -4.10
C ALA A 192 -24.00 -4.25 -4.92
N GLY A 193 -22.69 -4.43 -4.73
CA GLY A 193 -21.90 -5.43 -5.42
C GLY A 193 -20.48 -5.56 -4.83
N PRO A 194 -19.71 -6.58 -5.21
CA PRO A 194 -18.34 -6.74 -4.75
C PRO A 194 -17.48 -5.56 -5.23
N ALA A 195 -16.91 -4.79 -4.29
CA ALA A 195 -16.24 -3.53 -4.59
C ALA A 195 -14.71 -3.59 -4.50
N LEU A 196 -14.16 -4.31 -3.51
CA LEU A 196 -12.72 -4.46 -3.28
C LEU A 196 -12.38 -5.93 -3.00
N GLY A 197 -11.19 -6.37 -3.40
CA GLY A 197 -10.74 -7.75 -3.23
C GLY A 197 -10.46 -8.08 -1.76
N GLU A 198 -10.69 -9.33 -1.35
CA GLU A 198 -10.32 -9.77 0.02
C GLU A 198 -8.81 -9.69 0.23
N GLY A 199 -8.04 -10.01 -0.82
CA GLY A 199 -6.58 -9.97 -0.79
C GLY A 199 -5.99 -8.60 -0.50
N ASP A 200 -6.68 -7.51 -0.85
CA ASP A 200 -6.23 -6.14 -0.54
C ASP A 200 -6.21 -5.88 0.98
N VAL A 201 -7.14 -6.49 1.72
CA VAL A 201 -7.20 -6.40 3.20
C VAL A 201 -6.01 -7.11 3.82
N LEU A 202 -5.69 -8.32 3.36
CA LEU A 202 -4.53 -9.08 3.83
C LEU A 202 -3.21 -8.41 3.44
N LEU A 203 -3.13 -7.84 2.23
CA LEU A 203 -1.98 -7.06 1.79
C LEU A 203 -1.75 -5.88 2.74
N MET A 204 -2.78 -5.12 3.07
CA MET A 204 -2.65 -3.98 3.98
C MET A 204 -2.37 -4.38 5.43
N ALA A 205 -2.85 -5.55 5.88
CA ALA A 205 -2.43 -6.13 7.15
C ALA A 205 -0.92 -6.40 7.17
N MET A 206 -0.39 -7.02 6.11
CA MET A 206 1.04 -7.28 5.95
C MET A 206 1.86 -5.99 5.89
N VAL A 207 1.43 -5.01 5.10
CA VAL A 207 2.05 -3.66 5.03
C VAL A 207 2.09 -3.04 6.44
N GLY A 208 0.97 -3.12 7.16
CA GLY A 208 0.84 -2.79 8.57
C GLY A 208 1.89 -3.40 9.47
N GLY A 209 2.09 -4.72 9.34
CA GLY A 209 3.07 -5.46 10.13
C GLY A 209 4.52 -5.02 9.92
N PHE A 210 4.86 -4.50 8.73
CA PHE A 210 6.21 -4.04 8.41
C PHE A 210 6.46 -2.55 8.65
N LEU A 211 5.43 -1.71 8.51
CA LEU A 211 5.60 -0.25 8.52
C LEU A 211 5.01 0.43 9.77
N GLY A 212 4.16 -0.27 10.53
CA GLY A 212 3.38 0.31 11.61
C GLY A 212 2.18 1.11 11.09
N TRP A 213 1.38 1.64 12.00
CA TRP A 213 0.05 2.16 11.65
C TRP A 213 0.06 3.51 10.93
N GLN A 214 0.93 4.47 11.30
CA GLN A 214 0.98 5.78 10.65
C GLN A 214 1.44 5.67 9.20
N ALA A 215 2.56 4.99 8.99
CA ALA A 215 3.13 4.76 7.67
C ALA A 215 2.17 3.96 6.76
N THR A 216 1.41 3.03 7.34
CA THR A 216 0.39 2.27 6.61
C THR A 216 -0.80 3.12 6.19
N LEU A 217 -1.28 4.04 7.04
CA LEU A 217 -2.31 5.00 6.66
C LEU A 217 -1.84 5.93 5.54
N VAL A 218 -0.60 6.41 5.63
CA VAL A 218 0.01 7.23 4.56
C VAL A 218 0.09 6.43 3.25
N ALA A 219 0.55 5.18 3.29
CA ALA A 219 0.61 4.31 2.12
C ALA A 219 -0.77 4.09 1.50
N PHE A 220 -1.79 3.86 2.33
CA PHE A 220 -3.19 3.71 1.91
C PHE A 220 -3.71 4.97 1.20
N LEU A 221 -3.37 6.16 1.70
CA LEU A 221 -3.78 7.44 1.09
C LEU A 221 -3.04 7.75 -0.22
N ILE A 222 -1.80 7.28 -0.37
CA ILE A 222 -1.01 7.43 -1.61
C ILE A 222 -1.53 6.50 -2.70
N ALA A 223 -1.99 5.30 -2.36
CA ALA A 223 -2.45 4.30 -3.32
C ALA A 223 -3.50 4.79 -4.34
N PRO A 224 -4.62 5.46 -3.97
CA PRO A 224 -5.57 5.98 -4.95
C PRO A 224 -4.98 7.09 -5.84
N LEU A 225 -4.02 7.88 -5.34
CA LEU A 225 -3.31 8.88 -6.15
C LEU A 225 -2.45 8.19 -7.23
N LEU A 226 -1.74 7.12 -6.86
CA LEU A 226 -1.00 6.30 -7.82
C LEU A 226 -1.92 5.61 -8.83
N ALA A 227 -3.08 5.12 -8.39
CA ALA A 227 -4.08 4.53 -9.28
C ALA A 227 -4.61 5.56 -10.28
N LEU A 228 -4.79 6.81 -9.86
CA LEU A 228 -5.20 7.90 -10.74
C LEU A 228 -4.11 8.28 -11.74
N VAL A 229 -2.87 8.46 -11.28
CA VAL A 229 -1.76 8.94 -12.13
C VAL A 229 -1.23 7.85 -13.06
N LEU A 230 -1.13 6.61 -12.60
CA LEU A 230 -0.54 5.49 -13.35
C LEU A 230 -1.60 4.54 -13.92
N GLY A 231 -2.65 4.27 -13.17
CA GLY A 231 -3.71 3.34 -13.56
C GLY A 231 -4.61 3.89 -14.66
N LEU A 232 -4.98 5.18 -14.60
CA LEU A 232 -5.86 5.78 -15.61
C LEU A 232 -5.20 5.79 -17.01
N PRO A 233 -3.95 6.25 -17.21
CA PRO A 233 -3.29 6.16 -18.51
C PRO A 233 -3.15 4.71 -18.98
N LEU A 234 -2.79 3.79 -18.08
CA LEU A 234 -2.64 2.38 -18.44
C LEU A 234 -3.96 1.77 -18.93
N ARG A 235 -5.09 2.16 -18.32
CA ARG A 235 -6.44 1.76 -18.77
C ARG A 235 -6.77 2.32 -20.15
N LEU A 236 -6.36 3.56 -20.44
CA LEU A 236 -6.61 4.19 -21.73
C LEU A 236 -5.75 3.57 -22.85
N MET A 237 -4.55 3.11 -22.51
CA MET A 237 -3.62 2.48 -23.46
C MET A 237 -3.88 0.98 -23.63
N THR A 238 -4.58 0.34 -22.70
CA THR A 238 -4.83 -1.11 -22.70
C THR A 238 -6.32 -1.40 -22.82
N ASN A 239 -6.73 -2.28 -23.73
CA ASN A 239 -8.13 -2.75 -23.83
C ASN A 239 -8.60 -3.64 -22.65
N ARG A 240 -7.95 -3.55 -21.48
CA ARG A 240 -8.37 -4.28 -20.28
C ARG A 240 -9.50 -3.53 -19.59
N THR A 241 -10.59 -4.24 -19.33
CA THR A 241 -11.81 -3.72 -18.69
C THR A 241 -11.63 -3.47 -17.20
N ALA A 242 -10.69 -4.15 -16.55
CA ALA A 242 -10.38 -4.02 -15.13
C ALA A 242 -8.86 -3.92 -14.89
N ILE A 243 -8.49 -3.14 -13.87
CA ILE A 243 -7.12 -3.02 -13.37
C ILE A 243 -7.13 -3.46 -11.91
N PRO A 244 -6.23 -4.37 -11.49
CA PRO A 244 -6.16 -4.80 -10.10
C PRO A 244 -5.67 -3.65 -9.22
N TYR A 245 -6.18 -3.55 -7.99
CA TYR A 245 -5.87 -2.44 -7.09
C TYR A 245 -4.62 -2.68 -6.24
N GLY A 246 -4.30 -3.94 -5.94
CA GLY A 246 -3.13 -4.35 -5.15
C GLY A 246 -1.78 -3.76 -5.59
N PRO A 247 -1.47 -3.55 -6.88
CA PRO A 247 -0.21 -2.92 -7.31
C PRO A 247 -0.09 -1.47 -6.84
N PHE A 248 -1.21 -0.75 -6.71
CA PHE A 248 -1.22 0.62 -6.23
C PHE A 248 -1.08 0.69 -4.72
N LEU A 249 -1.65 -0.27 -3.97
CA LEU A 249 -1.40 -0.43 -2.54
C LEU A 249 0.07 -0.76 -2.26
N ALA A 250 0.63 -1.72 -3.01
CA ALA A 250 2.06 -2.05 -2.93
C ALA A 250 2.94 -0.85 -3.33
N GLY A 251 2.57 -0.12 -4.39
CA GLY A 251 3.24 1.10 -4.81
C GLY A 251 3.20 2.20 -3.73
N GLY A 252 2.07 2.39 -3.06
CA GLY A 252 1.95 3.33 -1.94
C GLY A 252 2.86 2.96 -0.78
N ALA A 253 2.92 1.67 -0.45
CA ALA A 253 3.85 1.16 0.56
C ALA A 253 5.31 1.37 0.15
N MET A 254 5.66 1.20 -1.13
CA MET A 254 7.01 1.50 -1.65
C MET A 254 7.32 3.00 -1.59
N CYS A 255 6.38 3.89 -1.94
CA CYS A 255 6.57 5.33 -1.80
C CYS A 255 6.91 5.73 -0.36
N VAL A 256 6.19 5.15 0.61
CA VAL A 256 6.51 5.31 2.04
C VAL A 256 7.88 4.73 2.37
N LEU A 257 8.20 3.54 1.86
CA LEU A 257 9.46 2.86 2.13
C LEU A 257 10.69 3.68 1.71
N PHE A 258 10.65 4.30 0.53
CA PHE A 258 11.75 5.09 -0.01
C PHE A 258 11.69 6.57 0.40
N GLY A 259 10.51 7.07 0.78
CA GLY A 259 10.26 8.49 1.00
C GLY A 259 9.90 8.87 2.44
N TRP A 260 9.94 7.95 3.40
CA TRP A 260 9.38 8.17 4.74
C TRP A 260 9.82 9.49 5.40
N ARG A 261 11.12 9.75 5.48
CA ARG A 261 11.67 10.98 6.06
C ARG A 261 11.11 12.23 5.39
N TRP A 262 11.03 12.22 4.06
CA TRP A 262 10.51 13.35 3.29
C TRP A 262 9.01 13.55 3.52
N ILE A 263 8.23 12.47 3.52
CA ILE A 263 6.78 12.53 3.74
C ILE A 263 6.48 12.95 5.18
N TRP A 264 7.18 12.38 6.15
CA TRP A 264 6.96 12.60 7.58
C TRP A 264 7.38 14.00 8.03
N MET A 265 8.51 14.49 7.51
CA MET A 265 9.04 15.81 7.81
C MET A 265 8.49 16.91 6.89
N ALA A 266 7.57 16.58 5.98
CA ALA A 266 6.97 17.57 5.09
C ALA A 266 6.22 18.63 5.89
N GLU A 267 6.58 19.89 5.67
CA GLU A 267 5.95 21.07 6.23
C GLU A 267 5.44 21.95 5.09
N VAL A 268 4.14 22.25 5.09
CA VAL A 268 3.49 23.08 4.09
C VAL A 268 2.93 24.33 4.78
N PRO A 269 3.50 25.51 4.55
CA PRO A 269 2.94 26.75 5.08
C PRO A 269 1.60 27.04 4.39
N LEU A 270 0.56 27.27 5.20
CA LEU A 270 -0.81 27.57 4.73
C LEU A 270 -1.01 29.06 4.43
N THR A 271 -0.10 29.92 4.88
CA THR A 271 -0.07 31.35 4.58
C THR A 271 1.24 31.72 3.87
N ALA A 272 1.19 32.73 3.00
CA ALA A 272 2.36 33.22 2.25
C ALA A 272 3.24 34.18 3.08
N ASP A 273 3.14 34.12 4.42
CA ASP A 273 3.87 35.02 5.30
C ASP A 273 5.35 34.65 5.34
N ALA A 274 6.23 35.66 5.38
CA ALA A 274 7.67 35.46 5.42
C ALA A 274 8.17 34.82 6.73
N ASN A 275 7.34 34.83 7.78
CA ASN A 275 7.58 34.16 9.06
C ASN A 275 6.25 33.55 9.56
N PRO A 276 5.82 32.41 9.00
CA PRO A 276 4.54 31.83 9.34
C PRO A 276 4.56 31.36 10.79
N ASP A 277 3.53 31.73 11.56
CA ASP A 277 3.29 31.16 12.89
C ASP A 277 3.26 29.62 12.76
N PRO A 278 3.94 28.86 13.65
CA PRO A 278 3.89 27.39 13.64
C PRO A 278 2.46 26.82 13.53
N ARG A 279 1.44 27.54 13.99
CA ARG A 279 0.01 27.18 13.86
C ARG A 279 -0.52 27.16 12.43
N HIS A 280 0.14 27.83 11.50
CA HIS A 280 -0.22 27.90 10.08
C HIS A 280 0.67 27.00 9.21
N ILE A 281 1.47 26.13 9.81
CA ILE A 281 2.28 25.15 9.09
C ILE A 281 1.61 23.78 9.23
N PHE A 282 1.14 23.22 8.11
CA PHE A 282 0.68 21.84 8.07
C PHE A 282 1.89 20.90 8.08
N ALA A 283 1.91 19.96 9.03
CA ALA A 283 2.93 18.93 9.11
C ALA A 283 2.26 17.57 9.32
N VAL A 284 2.70 16.56 8.56
CA VAL A 284 2.14 15.20 8.65
C VAL A 284 2.23 14.65 10.07
N ARG A 285 3.38 14.87 10.73
CA ARG A 285 3.57 14.46 12.13
C ARG A 285 2.52 15.05 13.08
N ARG A 286 2.28 16.37 13.02
CA ARG A 286 1.32 17.06 13.89
C ARG A 286 -0.11 16.59 13.67
N PHE A 287 -0.47 16.28 12.42
CA PHE A 287 -1.75 15.68 12.10
C PHE A 287 -1.99 14.37 12.88
N PHE A 288 -0.98 13.50 12.97
CA PHE A 288 -1.09 12.26 13.76
C PHE A 288 -1.06 12.47 15.29
N GLY A 289 -0.68 13.66 15.76
CA GLY A 289 -0.75 14.05 17.17
C GLY A 289 -2.08 14.69 17.58
N ASP A 290 -2.89 15.18 16.63
CA ASP A 290 -4.16 15.85 16.87
C ASP A 290 -5.36 14.93 16.56
N PRO A 291 -5.97 14.28 17.58
CA PRO A 291 -7.07 13.35 17.35
C PRO A 291 -8.33 14.04 16.79
N VAL A 292 -8.52 15.33 17.05
CA VAL A 292 -9.68 16.09 16.53
C VAL A 292 -9.49 16.34 15.05
N ALA A 293 -8.30 16.80 14.63
CA ALA A 293 -7.97 16.96 13.22
C ALA A 293 -8.10 15.64 12.45
N MET A 294 -7.61 14.53 13.01
CA MET A 294 -7.76 13.21 12.43
C MET A 294 -9.23 12.81 12.25
N ALA A 295 -10.06 13.01 13.28
CA ALA A 295 -11.48 12.69 13.21
C ALA A 295 -12.21 13.53 12.16
N MET A 296 -11.90 14.83 12.06
CA MET A 296 -12.50 15.73 11.06
C MET A 296 -12.12 15.32 9.64
N VAL A 297 -10.83 15.07 9.36
CA VAL A 297 -10.37 14.67 8.03
C VAL A 297 -10.90 13.30 7.64
N MET A 298 -10.89 12.34 8.57
CA MET A 298 -11.42 10.99 8.33
C MET A 298 -12.93 11.04 8.09
N GLY A 299 -13.68 11.80 8.88
CA GLY A 299 -15.12 12.00 8.72
C GLY A 299 -15.47 12.68 7.39
N GLY A 300 -14.78 13.78 7.06
CA GLY A 300 -14.94 14.49 5.79
C GLY A 300 -14.60 13.61 4.58
N SER A 301 -13.49 12.88 4.64
CA SER A 301 -13.10 11.93 3.58
C SER A 301 -14.11 10.81 3.41
N LEU A 302 -14.69 10.31 4.50
CA LEU A 302 -15.73 9.28 4.45
C LEU A 302 -17.02 9.80 3.80
N VAL A 303 -17.45 11.00 4.15
CA VAL A 303 -18.63 11.66 3.53
C VAL A 303 -18.40 11.84 2.03
N LEU A 304 -17.24 12.35 1.63
CA LEU A 304 -16.88 12.51 0.23
C LEU A 304 -16.83 11.17 -0.51
N PHE A 305 -16.25 10.13 0.11
CA PHE A 305 -16.18 8.80 -0.46
C PHE A 305 -17.57 8.19 -0.70
N VAL A 306 -18.44 8.22 0.32
CA VAL A 306 -19.82 7.73 0.20
C VAL A 306 -20.60 8.54 -0.83
N GLY A 307 -20.46 9.86 -0.83
CA GLY A 307 -21.08 10.74 -1.82
C GLY A 307 -20.65 10.43 -3.25
N LEU A 308 -19.35 10.21 -3.47
CA LEU A 308 -18.79 9.82 -4.77
C LEU A 308 -19.34 8.47 -5.24
N LEU A 309 -19.41 7.47 -4.36
CA LEU A 309 -19.95 6.16 -4.69
C LEU A 309 -21.46 6.20 -4.97
N ALA A 310 -22.21 7.00 -4.22
CA ALA A 310 -23.64 7.20 -4.45
C ALA A 310 -23.87 7.89 -5.81
N GLY A 311 -23.07 8.90 -6.14
CA GLY A 311 -23.05 9.54 -7.46
C GLY A 311 -22.71 8.56 -8.58
N LEU A 312 -21.72 7.69 -8.37
CA LEU A 312 -21.35 6.65 -9.34
C LEU A 312 -22.49 5.65 -9.55
N ARG A 313 -23.17 5.21 -8.49
CA ARG A 313 -24.34 4.34 -8.57
C ARG A 313 -25.47 5.01 -9.35
N TRP A 314 -25.75 6.28 -9.05
CA TRP A 314 -26.75 7.06 -9.79
C TRP A 314 -26.39 7.09 -11.28
N PHE A 315 -25.17 7.48 -11.62
CA PHE A 315 -24.71 7.59 -13.02
C PHE A 315 -24.87 6.27 -13.78
N ARG A 316 -24.50 5.14 -13.17
CA ARG A 316 -24.72 3.80 -13.76
C ARG A 316 -26.20 3.51 -14.01
N SER A 317 -27.09 3.94 -13.11
CA SER A 317 -28.53 3.73 -13.27
C SER A 317 -29.15 4.51 -14.43
N ILE A 318 -28.60 5.67 -14.79
CA ILE A 318 -29.04 6.44 -15.98
C ILE A 318 -28.53 5.75 -17.25
N SER A 319 -27.22 5.46 -17.31
CA SER A 319 -26.61 4.85 -18.50
C SER A 319 -27.25 3.51 -18.88
N LEU A 320 -27.70 2.73 -17.88
CA LEU A 320 -28.45 1.49 -18.11
C LEU A 320 -29.87 1.72 -18.66
N ARG A 321 -30.53 2.84 -18.31
CA ARG A 321 -31.86 3.20 -18.86
C ARG A 321 -31.75 3.59 -20.33
N ASP A 322 -30.73 4.39 -20.69
CA ASP A 322 -30.54 4.85 -22.06
C ASP A 322 -30.22 3.70 -23.02
N ALA A 323 -29.47 2.69 -22.55
CA ALA A 323 -29.19 1.46 -23.31
C ALA A 323 -30.43 0.56 -23.54
N SER A 324 -31.51 0.75 -22.77
CA SER A 324 -32.76 0.00 -22.88
C SER A 324 -33.87 0.74 -23.66
N SER A 325 -33.55 1.89 -24.25
CA SER A 325 -34.50 2.72 -25.00
C SER A 325 -34.78 2.16 -26.43
N PRO A 326 -35.96 2.45 -27.02
CA PRO A 326 -36.72 1.53 -27.88
C PRO A 326 -36.28 1.41 -29.36
N GLU A 327 -35.03 1.63 -29.72
CA GLU A 327 -34.57 1.33 -31.11
C GLU A 327 -34.49 -0.17 -31.39
N THR A 328 -34.37 -1.02 -30.37
CA THR A 328 -34.48 -2.48 -30.50
C THR A 328 -35.93 -2.95 -30.68
N THR A 329 -36.91 -2.18 -30.19
CA THR A 329 -38.33 -2.54 -30.32
C THR A 329 -38.89 -2.23 -31.72
N SER A 330 -38.36 -1.23 -32.42
CA SER A 330 -38.74 -0.92 -33.81
C SER A 330 -38.16 -1.92 -34.81
N ALA A 331 -36.94 -2.41 -34.59
CA ALA A 331 -36.35 -3.47 -35.43
C ALA A 331 -37.10 -4.80 -35.32
N GLU A 332 -37.48 -5.22 -34.10
CA GLU A 332 -38.31 -6.42 -33.90
C GLU A 332 -39.74 -6.26 -34.45
N ARG A 333 -40.36 -5.08 -34.31
CA ARG A 333 -41.69 -4.82 -34.92
C ARG A 333 -41.66 -4.81 -36.45
N HIS A 334 -40.57 -4.37 -37.08
CA HIS A 334 -40.45 -4.42 -38.54
C HIS A 334 -40.24 -5.84 -39.05
N GLN A 335 -39.54 -6.69 -38.29
CA GLN A 335 -39.34 -8.10 -38.65
C GLN A 335 -40.61 -8.94 -38.43
N GLN A 336 -41.37 -8.66 -37.36
CA GLN A 336 -42.64 -9.34 -37.08
C GLN A 336 -43.78 -8.96 -38.04
N ASN A 337 -43.79 -7.73 -38.57
CA ASN A 337 -44.75 -7.31 -39.60
C ASN A 337 -44.39 -7.80 -41.02
N GLN A 338 -43.15 -8.25 -41.27
CA GLN A 338 -42.76 -8.85 -42.55
C GLN A 338 -43.14 -10.33 -42.64
N ASP A 339 -43.09 -11.07 -41.53
CA ASP A 339 -43.46 -12.50 -41.50
C ASP A 339 -44.99 -12.76 -41.48
N SER A 340 -45.82 -11.78 -41.14
CA SER A 340 -47.29 -11.90 -41.15
C SER A 340 -47.93 -11.55 -42.51
N GLY A 341 -47.14 -11.27 -43.54
CA GLY A 341 -47.61 -10.73 -44.83
C GLY A 341 -47.70 -11.72 -45.99
N THR A 342 -47.39 -13.00 -45.81
CA THR A 342 -47.47 -14.00 -46.89
C THR A 342 -48.55 -15.03 -46.61
N ASP A 343 -49.74 -14.81 -47.17
CA ASP A 343 -50.69 -15.88 -47.46
C ASP A 343 -51.13 -15.80 -48.94
N PRO A 344 -50.71 -16.75 -49.80
CA PRO A 344 -51.09 -16.76 -51.21
C PRO A 344 -52.34 -17.61 -51.46
N ASN A 345 -53.44 -16.89 -51.71
CA ASN A 345 -54.46 -17.13 -52.76
C ASN A 345 -55.44 -18.33 -52.69
N PRO A 346 -56.59 -18.20 -53.39
CA PRO A 346 -57.81 -18.98 -53.20
C PRO A 346 -57.94 -20.16 -54.17
N VAL A 347 -58.70 -21.17 -53.75
CA VAL A 347 -59.45 -22.10 -54.61
C VAL A 347 -60.79 -22.41 -53.95
#